data_AF-A0A6B3FR58-F1
#
_entry.id   AF-A0A6B3FR58-F1
#
_cell.length_a   1.000
_cell.length_b   1.000
_cell.length_c   1.000
_cell.angle_alpha   90.00
_cell.angle_beta   90.00
_cell.angle_gamma   90.00
#
_symmetry.space_group_name_H-M   'P 1'
#
loop_
_entity.id
_entity.type
_entity.pdbx_description
1 polymer ?
#
loop_
_entity_poly.entity_id
_entity_poly.type
_entity_poly.pdbx_seq_one_letter_code
_entity_poly.pdbx_strand_id
1 'polypeptide(L)'
;GHAADAGHAADETGAAAPAHAPHPEATPDHPAYLIHTSGSTGRPKGVVVTHRALANRLAWMQGAYGLTAADRVLQKTPASFDVSVW
;
A
#
# COMPACT_ATOMS: atom_id res chain seq x y z
N GLY A 1 -27.61 -21.55 28.63
CA GLY A 1 -28.50 -21.18 27.51
C GLY A 1 -27.63 -20.49 26.49
N HIS A 2 -27.50 -20.98 25.25
CA HIS A 2 -28.55 -21.12 24.21
C HIS A 2 -29.16 -19.73 23.93
N ALA A 3 -29.10 -19.15 22.74
CA ALA A 3 -29.09 -19.74 21.40
C ALA A 3 -28.32 -18.88 20.37
N ALA A 4 -27.96 -19.54 19.27
CA ALA A 4 -27.53 -18.96 18.00
C ALA A 4 -28.70 -18.27 17.25
N ASP A 5 -28.41 -17.44 16.24
CA ASP A 5 -28.60 -17.75 14.81
C ASP A 5 -28.65 -16.48 13.93
N ALA A 6 -28.46 -16.70 12.63
CA ALA A 6 -28.50 -15.83 11.45
C ALA A 6 -27.11 -15.28 11.08
N GLY A 7 -26.36 -15.85 10.14
CA GLY A 7 -26.83 -16.42 8.88
C GLY A 7 -27.09 -15.30 7.89
N HIS A 8 -26.03 -14.85 7.18
CA HIS A 8 -26.19 -14.22 5.88
C HIS A 8 -25.31 -14.97 4.89
N ALA A 9 -25.86 -16.06 4.35
CA ALA A 9 -25.42 -16.59 3.09
C ALA A 9 -25.72 -15.51 2.02
N ALA A 10 -24.67 -14.84 1.56
CA ALA A 10 -24.70 -14.22 0.25
C ALA A 10 -24.15 -15.25 -0.73
N ASP A 11 -25.09 -15.88 -1.44
CA ASP A 11 -24.85 -16.42 -2.76
C ASP A 11 -24.32 -15.28 -3.64
N GLU A 12 -23.01 -15.29 -3.91
CA GLU A 12 -22.44 -14.54 -5.02
C GLU A 12 -21.77 -15.56 -5.94
N THR A 13 -22.61 -16.11 -6.82
CA THR A 13 -22.20 -16.62 -8.13
C THR A 13 -20.95 -15.87 -8.60
N GLY A 14 -19.85 -16.60 -8.80
CA GLY A 14 -18.57 -16.06 -9.25
C GLY A 14 -18.69 -15.44 -10.64
N ALA A 15 -19.26 -14.24 -10.73
CA ALA A 15 -19.09 -13.37 -11.86
C ALA A 15 -17.60 -13.02 -11.88
N ALA A 16 -16.90 -13.50 -12.91
CA ALA A 16 -15.53 -13.08 -13.18
C ALA A 16 -15.53 -11.54 -13.15
N ALA A 17 -14.75 -10.96 -12.23
CA ALA A 17 -14.57 -9.53 -12.18
C ALA A 17 -14.26 -9.03 -13.61
N PRO A 18 -14.90 -7.95 -14.08
CA PRO A 18 -14.64 -7.44 -15.41
C PRO A 18 -13.12 -7.28 -15.56
N ALA A 19 -12.57 -7.85 -16.63
CA ALA A 19 -11.15 -7.74 -16.92
C ALA A 19 -10.77 -6.26 -16.81
N HIS A 20 -9.97 -5.94 -15.80
CA HIS A 20 -9.64 -4.56 -15.50
C HIS A 20 -9.00 -3.97 -16.75
N ALA A 21 -9.59 -2.91 -17.31
CA ALA A 21 -9.02 -2.24 -18.47
C ALA A 21 -7.55 -1.94 -18.17
N PRO A 22 -6.61 -2.22 -19.09
CA PRO A 22 -5.19 -2.10 -18.79
C PRO A 22 -4.92 -0.72 -18.22
N HIS A 23 -4.40 -0.69 -16.99
CA HIS A 23 -3.98 0.57 -16.40
C HIS A 23 -2.89 1.16 -17.30
N PRO A 24 -2.92 2.47 -17.57
CA PRO A 24 -1.84 3.12 -18.30
C PRO A 24 -0.53 2.81 -17.58
N GLU A 25 0.53 2.58 -18.36
CA GLU A 25 1.84 2.24 -17.83
C GLU A 25 2.30 3.35 -16.87
N ALA A 26 2.77 2.95 -15.69
CA ALA A 26 3.23 3.90 -14.68
C ALA A 26 4.54 4.54 -15.15
N THR A 27 4.60 5.87 -15.17
CA THR A 27 5.85 6.60 -15.41
C THR A 27 6.51 6.96 -14.08
N PRO A 28 7.83 7.26 -14.06
CA PRO A 28 8.51 7.65 -12.82
C PRO A 28 7.92 8.87 -12.12
N ASP A 29 7.22 9.75 -12.85
CA ASP A 29 6.61 10.97 -12.31
C ASP A 29 5.16 10.77 -11.85
N HIS A 30 4.57 9.59 -12.07
CA HIS A 30 3.28 9.24 -11.50
C HIS A 30 3.39 9.01 -9.99
N PRO A 31 2.30 9.25 -9.23
CA PRO A 31 2.20 8.86 -7.82
C PRO A 31 2.45 7.37 -7.62
N ALA A 32 3.35 7.03 -6.71
CA ALA A 32 3.54 5.68 -6.19
C ALA A 32 2.65 5.41 -4.97
N TYR A 33 2.50 6.39 -4.08
CA TYR A 33 1.60 6.29 -2.94
C TYR A 33 1.08 7.66 -2.48
N LEU A 34 -0.05 7.62 -1.76
CA LEU A 34 -0.60 8.74 -1.01
C LEU A 34 -0.86 8.28 0.43
N ILE A 35 -0.29 9.01 1.39
CA ILE A 35 -0.54 8.78 2.82
C ILE A 35 -1.09 10.06 3.44
N HIS A 36 -2.13 9.92 4.25
CA HIS A 36 -2.73 11.04 4.98
C HIS A 36 -2.00 11.31 6.29
N THR A 37 -1.83 12.59 6.61
CA THR A 37 -1.28 13.05 7.88
C THR A 37 -2.28 13.97 8.58
N SER A 38 -2.18 14.09 9.91
CA SER A 38 -3.00 15.05 10.65
C SER A 38 -2.68 16.48 10.18
N GLY A 39 -3.73 17.22 9.83
CA GLY A 39 -3.61 18.64 9.50
C GLY A 39 -3.88 19.51 10.71
N SER A 40 -3.14 20.62 10.86
CA SER A 40 -3.37 21.63 11.90
C SER A 40 -4.76 22.30 11.84
N THR A 41 -5.47 22.17 10.72
CA THR A 41 -6.82 22.71 10.50
C THR A 41 -7.93 21.68 10.75
N GLY A 42 -7.60 20.50 11.30
CA GLY A 42 -8.54 19.41 11.54
C GLY A 42 -8.92 18.59 10.29
N ARG A 43 -8.48 18.99 9.09
CA ARG A 43 -8.63 18.20 7.85
C ARG A 43 -7.31 17.52 7.51
N PRO A 44 -7.28 16.18 7.30
CA PRO A 44 -6.07 15.47 6.92
C PRO A 44 -5.47 15.99 5.60
N LYS A 45 -4.15 16.02 5.53
CA LYS A 45 -3.40 16.39 4.32
C LYS A 45 -2.88 15.14 3.64
N GLY A 46 -3.13 14.99 2.34
CA GLY A 46 -2.54 13.93 1.53
C GLY A 46 -1.12 14.27 1.14
N VAL A 47 -0.18 13.39 1.46
CA VAL A 47 1.21 13.47 0.98
C VAL A 47 1.35 12.51 -0.19
N VAL A 48 1.65 13.05 -1.37
CA VAL A 48 1.84 12.28 -2.60
C VAL A 48 3.32 12.09 -2.86
N VAL A 49 3.75 10.85 -3.08
CA VAL A 49 5.14 10.51 -3.40
C VAL A 49 5.20 9.80 -4.73
N THR A 50 6.11 10.21 -5.61
CA THR A 50 6.27 9.65 -6.96
C THR A 50 7.11 8.38 -6.97
N HIS A 51 6.98 7.58 -8.03
CA HIS A 51 7.84 6.41 -8.25
C HIS A 51 9.32 6.78 -8.28
N ARG A 52 9.70 7.92 -8.89
CA ARG A 52 11.08 8.42 -8.93
C ARG A 52 11.64 8.70 -7.53
N ALA A 53 10.85 9.36 -6.68
CA ALA A 53 11.27 9.69 -5.32
C ALA A 53 11.45 8.41 -4.48
N LEU A 54 10.53 7.46 -4.60
CA LEU A 54 10.63 6.16 -3.94
C LEU A 54 11.86 5.39 -4.42
N ALA A 55 12.06 5.25 -5.73
CA ALA A 55 13.21 4.55 -6.29
C ALA A 55 14.56 5.12 -5.81
N ASN A 56 14.67 6.45 -5.73
CA ASN A 56 15.86 7.10 -5.17
C ASN A 56 16.11 6.70 -3.70
N ARG A 57 15.05 6.67 -2.88
CA ARG A 57 15.14 6.26 -1.48
C ARG A 57 15.55 4.80 -1.31
N LEU A 58 15.05 3.91 -2.16
CA LEU A 58 15.40 2.48 -2.17
C LEU A 58 16.84 2.25 -2.61
N ALA A 59 17.27 2.93 -3.67
CA ALA A 59 18.64 2.83 -4.18
C ALA A 59 19.67 3.29 -3.13
N TRP A 60 19.40 4.41 -2.45
CA TRP A 60 20.24 4.86 -1.32
C TRP A 60 20.26 3.82 -0.19
N MET A 61 19.10 3.27 0.17
CA MET A 61 18.99 2.30 1.26
C MET A 61 19.81 1.03 0.97
N GLN A 62 19.69 0.53 -0.25
CA GLN A 62 20.42 -0.63 -0.72
C GLN A 62 21.93 -0.39 -0.68
N GLY A 63 22.39 0.79 -1.12
CA GLY A 63 23.80 1.16 -1.05
C GLY A 63 24.33 1.32 0.38
N ALA A 64 23.51 1.84 1.29
CA ALA A 64 23.91 2.09 2.68
C ALA A 64 23.92 0.82 3.55
N TYR A 65 22.95 -0.07 3.36
CA TYR A 65 22.76 -1.24 4.24
C TYR A 65 23.07 -2.58 3.57
N GLY A 66 23.20 -2.63 2.24
CA GLY A 66 23.72 -3.81 1.53
C GLY A 66 22.85 -5.07 1.67
N LEU A 67 21.52 -4.92 1.71
CA LEU A 67 20.61 -6.06 1.85
C LEU A 67 20.80 -7.08 0.71
N THR A 68 20.74 -8.35 1.06
CA THR A 68 20.94 -9.48 0.16
C THR A 68 19.74 -10.41 0.18
N ALA A 69 19.71 -11.37 -0.73
CA ALA A 69 18.67 -12.40 -0.74
C ALA A 69 18.70 -13.33 0.51
N ALA A 70 19.80 -13.33 1.27
CA ALA A 70 19.92 -14.09 2.52
C ALA A 70 19.16 -13.42 3.68
N ASP A 71 18.92 -12.11 3.60
CA ASP A 71 18.29 -11.35 4.66
C ASP A 71 16.78 -11.62 4.75
N ARG A 72 16.22 -11.36 5.94
CA ARG A 72 14.79 -11.47 6.20
C ARG A 72 14.31 -10.17 6.82
N VAL A 73 13.31 -9.57 6.16
CA VAL A 73 12.70 -8.29 6.59
C VAL A 73 11.35 -8.57 7.22
N LEU A 74 11.09 -7.94 8.36
CA LEU A 74 9.80 -8.02 9.03
C LEU A 74 8.89 -6.87 8.58
N GLN A 75 7.75 -7.20 7.97
CA GLN A 75 6.69 -6.22 7.72
C GLN A 75 5.89 -5.94 9.01
N LYS A 76 6.41 -5.05 9.85
CA LYS A 76 5.80 -4.68 11.13
C LYS A 76 4.94 -3.42 11.03
N THR A 77 5.36 -2.46 10.23
CA THR A 77 4.75 -1.13 10.19
C THR A 77 3.39 -1.19 9.47
N PRO A 78 2.32 -0.60 10.04
CA PRO A 78 1.03 -0.52 9.35
C PRO A 78 1.16 0.22 8.01
N ALA A 79 0.39 -0.20 7.01
CA ALA A 79 0.43 0.35 5.66
C ALA A 79 0.06 1.85 5.57
N SER A 80 -0.56 2.40 6.62
CA SER A 80 -0.89 3.82 6.72
C SER A 80 0.29 4.72 7.12
N PHE A 81 1.47 4.16 7.41
CA PHE A 81 2.69 4.90 7.71
C PHE A 81 3.76 4.65 6.63
N ASP A 82 4.50 5.70 6.27
CA ASP A 82 5.46 5.68 5.16
C ASP A 82 6.66 4.74 5.39
N VAL A 83 7.02 4.46 6.65
CA VAL A 83 8.02 3.44 7.02
C VAL A 83 7.63 2.03 6.55
N SER A 84 6.40 1.79 6.10
CA SER A 84 6.00 0.52 5.47
C SER A 84 6.46 0.37 4.01
N VAL A 85 6.97 1.42 3.36
CA VAL A 85 7.15 1.52 1.89
C VAL A 85 8.64 1.53 1.47
N TRP A 86 9.45 0.63 2.02
CA TRP A 86 10.86 0.49 1.61
C TRP A 86 11.20 -0.93 1.14
#